data_AF-A0A4D4MQG1-F1
#
_entry.id   AF-A0A4D4MQG1-F1
#
_cell.length_a   1.000
_cell.length_b   1.000
_cell.length_c   1.000
_cell.angle_alpha   90.00
_cell.angle_beta   90.00
_cell.angle_gamma   90.00
#
_symmetry.space_group_name_H-M   'P 1'
#
loop_
_entity.id
_entity.type
_entity.pdbx_description
1 polymer ?
#
loop_
_entity_poly.entity_id
_entity_poly.type
_entity_poly.pdbx_seq_one_letter_code
_entity_poly.pdbx_strand_id
1 'polypeptide(L)'
;MGKVVSSQRWGTPAGAPSSVAVHVKNGWLSRATHGWRVHSVGTFNGGGHDYTMTVLTHGNSTMDYGVDTIQAVAKAIHKDLVPATSSASVQRYVPTDTPKEAFPAVPATG
;
A
#
# COMPACT_ATOMS: atom_id res chain seq x y z
N MET A 1 -4.87 3.43 10.67
CA MET A 1 -3.87 4.31 10.02
C MET A 1 -4.45 5.15 8.87
N GLY A 2 -5.78 5.30 8.73
CA GLY A 2 -6.41 6.12 7.69
C GLY A 2 -6.76 7.56 8.06
N LYS A 3 -6.52 7.97 9.31
CA LYS A 3 -6.80 9.32 9.85
C LYS A 3 -5.51 10.01 10.32
N VAL A 4 -4.47 9.97 9.49
CA VAL A 4 -3.18 10.62 9.76
C VAL A 4 -3.27 12.10 9.38
N VAL A 5 -2.72 12.98 10.22
CA VAL A 5 -2.67 14.43 9.95
C VAL A 5 -1.86 14.74 8.70
N SER A 6 -2.16 15.87 8.03
CA SER A 6 -1.54 16.24 6.76
C SER A 6 -0.01 16.25 6.81
N SER A 7 0.58 16.80 7.88
CA SER A 7 2.04 16.86 8.09
C SER A 7 2.72 15.49 8.23
N GLN A 8 1.96 14.42 8.46
CA GLN A 8 2.45 13.06 8.62
C GLN A 8 2.07 12.14 7.44
N ARG A 9 1.42 12.67 6.40
CA ARG A 9 1.03 11.93 5.17
C ARG A 9 2.08 11.99 4.06
N TRP A 10 3.35 11.93 4.41
CA TRP A 10 4.47 11.81 3.46
C TRP A 10 4.84 10.34 3.26
N GLY A 11 5.72 10.05 2.29
CA GLY A 11 6.33 8.73 2.09
C GLY A 11 5.62 7.88 1.05
N THR A 12 5.27 6.64 1.39
CA THR A 12 4.59 5.72 0.46
C THR A 12 3.30 6.25 -0.16
N PRO A 13 2.53 7.18 0.45
CA PRO A 13 1.38 7.80 -0.22
C PRO A 13 1.70 8.69 -1.43
N ALA A 14 2.95 9.12 -1.61
CA ALA A 14 3.29 10.10 -2.64
C ALA A 14 3.08 9.52 -4.04
N GLY A 15 2.14 10.09 -4.80
CA GLY A 15 1.77 9.62 -6.13
C GLY A 15 0.67 8.55 -6.17
N ALA A 16 0.12 8.16 -5.02
CA ALA A 16 -1.03 7.24 -4.98
C ALA A 16 -2.25 7.84 -5.70
N PRO A 17 -3.07 7.04 -6.39
CA PRO A 17 -4.32 7.50 -6.98
C PRO A 17 -5.26 8.13 -5.95
N SER A 18 -6.02 9.14 -6.37
CA SER A 18 -7.09 9.69 -5.54
C SER A 18 -8.27 8.73 -5.34
N SER A 19 -8.37 7.68 -6.16
CA SER A 19 -9.43 6.67 -6.12
C SER A 19 -9.20 5.53 -5.14
N VAL A 20 -8.02 5.44 -4.50
CA VAL A 20 -7.71 4.39 -3.54
C VAL A 20 -7.78 4.89 -2.10
N ALA A 21 -8.23 4.03 -1.19
CA ALA A 21 -8.09 4.25 0.24
C ALA A 21 -6.62 4.08 0.64
N VAL A 22 -6.06 5.08 1.33
CA VAL A 22 -4.66 5.10 1.75
C VAL A 22 -4.54 5.03 3.27
N HIS A 23 -3.83 4.03 3.75
CA HIS A 23 -3.37 3.94 5.13
C HIS A 23 -1.85 4.05 5.18
N VAL A 24 -1.31 4.81 6.14
CA VAL A 24 0.15 5.04 6.22
C VAL A 24 0.66 5.05 7.66
N LYS A 25 1.87 4.56 7.85
CA LYS A 25 2.68 4.79 9.05
C LYS A 25 4.11 5.09 8.68
N ASN A 26 4.61 6.14 9.30
CA ASN A 26 5.96 6.61 9.14
C ASN A 26 6.78 6.42 10.42
N GLY A 27 8.10 6.32 10.28
CA GLY A 27 9.05 6.25 11.38
C GLY A 27 10.38 6.89 10.98
N TRP A 28 10.96 7.69 11.87
CA TRP A 28 12.23 8.36 11.62
C TRP A 28 13.04 8.47 12.92
N LEU A 29 14.33 8.23 12.84
CA LEU A 29 15.25 8.32 13.97
C LEU A 29 16.67 8.61 13.50
N SER A 30 17.25 9.69 14.01
CA SER A 30 18.68 9.96 13.87
C SER A 30 19.49 9.09 14.83
N ARG A 31 20.66 8.61 14.40
CA ARG A 31 21.63 7.97 15.28
C ARG A 31 23.02 8.55 15.09
N ALA A 32 23.85 8.38 16.12
CA ALA A 32 25.24 8.85 16.15
C ALA A 32 26.11 8.25 15.03
N THR A 33 25.80 7.02 14.59
CA THR A 33 26.44 6.40 13.44
C THR A 33 25.40 6.06 12.37
N HIS A 34 25.81 6.22 11.11
CA HIS A 34 25.00 5.93 9.94
C HIS A 34 23.72 6.78 9.80
N GLY A 35 23.75 8.03 10.29
CA GLY A 35 22.75 9.05 10.03
C GLY A 35 21.30 8.66 10.34
N TRP A 36 20.38 9.13 9.50
CA TRP A 36 18.95 8.97 9.68
C TRP A 36 18.44 7.63 9.13
N ARG A 37 17.62 6.95 9.94
CA ARG A 37 16.69 5.90 9.49
C ARG A 37 15.36 6.56 9.20
N VAL A 38 14.85 6.42 7.98
CA VAL A 38 13.56 6.96 7.58
C VAL A 38 12.78 5.85 6.89
N HIS A 39 11.56 5.62 7.34
CA HIS A 39 10.75 4.49 6.93
C HIS A 39 9.32 4.92 6.70
N SER A 40 8.69 4.32 5.70
CA SER A 40 7.28 4.51 5.43
C SER A 40 6.67 3.19 4.95
N VAL A 41 5.53 2.84 5.52
CA VAL A 41 4.71 1.69 5.14
C VAL A 41 3.28 2.16 4.87
N GLY A 42 2.66 1.66 3.81
CA GLY A 42 1.28 1.97 3.52
C GLY A 42 0.54 0.88 2.75
N THR A 43 -0.79 0.92 2.85
CA THR A 43 -1.70 0.07 2.08
C THR A 43 -2.55 0.94 1.17
N PHE A 44 -2.85 0.41 -0.02
CA PHE A 44 -3.57 1.08 -1.09
C PHE A 44 -4.66 0.14 -1.56
N ASN A 45 -5.92 0.47 -1.26
CA ASN A 45 -7.07 -0.39 -1.48
C ASN A 45 -8.08 0.29 -2.40
N GLY A 46 -8.53 -0.39 -3.45
CA GLY A 46 -9.42 0.15 -4.49
C GLY A 46 -8.71 0.33 -5.83
N GLY A 47 -9.38 0.98 -6.79
CA GLY A 47 -8.78 1.24 -8.11
C GLY A 47 -8.52 0.00 -8.97
N GLY A 48 -9.07 -1.15 -8.59
CA GLY A 48 -8.96 -2.41 -9.33
C GLY A 48 -7.85 -3.33 -8.82
N HIS A 49 -6.78 -2.80 -8.21
CA HIS A 49 -5.65 -3.59 -7.69
C HIS A 49 -5.23 -3.10 -6.30
N ASP A 50 -5.40 -3.97 -5.29
CA ASP A 50 -4.95 -3.70 -3.93
C ASP A 50 -3.48 -4.09 -3.76
N TYR A 51 -2.69 -3.25 -3.07
CA TYR A 51 -1.29 -3.55 -2.76
C TYR A 51 -0.82 -2.87 -1.48
N THR A 52 0.33 -3.36 -0.99
CA THR A 52 1.05 -2.82 0.16
C THR A 52 2.45 -2.41 -0.28
N MET A 53 2.97 -1.32 0.28
CA MET A 53 4.31 -0.83 0.01
C MET A 53 5.05 -0.54 1.30
N THR A 54 6.29 -1.03 1.39
CA THR A 54 7.20 -0.72 2.49
C THR A 54 8.53 -0.26 1.91
N VAL A 55 8.98 0.93 2.31
CA VAL A 55 10.30 1.45 1.92
C VAL A 55 11.09 1.74 3.20
N LEU A 56 12.23 1.07 3.34
CA LEU A 56 13.14 1.23 4.47
C LEU A 56 14.46 1.83 3.98
N THR A 57 14.81 3.02 4.44
CA THR A 57 16.09 3.65 4.11
C THR A 57 16.98 3.81 5.35
N HIS A 58 18.29 3.81 5.12
CA HIS A 58 19.34 3.89 6.14
C HIS A 58 20.49 4.74 5.59
N GLY A 59 21.26 5.39 6.48
CA GLY A 59 22.40 6.21 6.05
C GLY A 59 22.02 7.56 5.45
N ASN A 60 20.78 8.02 5.65
CA ASN A 60 20.33 9.29 5.09
C ASN A 60 21.03 10.47 5.79
N SER A 61 21.47 11.46 5.02
CA SER A 61 22.15 12.67 5.53
C SER A 61 21.22 13.54 6.38
N THR A 62 19.95 13.63 6.01
CA THR A 62 18.88 14.33 6.75
C THR A 62 17.61 13.47 6.77
N MET A 63 16.65 13.84 7.64
CA MET A 63 15.30 13.26 7.59
C MET A 63 14.66 13.53 6.21
N ASP A 64 14.73 14.77 5.74
CA ASP A 64 14.10 15.20 4.48
C ASP A 64 14.66 14.45 3.27
N TYR A 65 15.97 14.21 3.22
CA TYR A 65 16.59 13.38 2.18
C TYR A 65 15.98 11.98 2.15
N GLY A 66 15.76 11.38 3.33
CA GLY A 66 15.11 10.07 3.44
C GLY A 66 13.64 10.11 3.02
N VAL A 67 12.91 11.17 3.36
CA VAL A 67 11.52 11.39 2.91
C VAL A 67 11.48 11.49 1.39
N ASP A 68 12.31 12.32 0.78
CA ASP A 68 12.35 12.52 -0.68
C ASP A 68 12.72 11.23 -1.41
N THR A 69 13.69 10.48 -0.89
CA THR A 69 14.07 9.17 -1.43
C THR A 69 12.88 8.22 -1.43
N ILE A 70 12.14 8.11 -0.32
CA ILE A 70 10.94 7.27 -0.23
C ILE A 70 9.88 7.73 -1.23
N GLN A 71 9.63 9.05 -1.32
CA GLN A 71 8.60 9.57 -2.22
C GLN A 71 8.94 9.34 -3.70
N ALA A 72 10.22 9.38 -4.08
CA ALA A 72 10.66 9.06 -5.43
C ALA A 72 10.37 7.59 -5.77
N VAL A 73 10.71 6.65 -4.86
CA VAL A 73 10.39 5.22 -5.01
C VAL A 73 8.88 5.00 -5.09
N ALA A 74 8.12 5.63 -4.19
CA ALA A 74 6.67 5.49 -4.14
C ALA A 74 6.01 5.93 -5.45
N LYS A 75 6.38 7.11 -5.97
CA LYS A 75 5.85 7.62 -7.25
C LYS A 75 6.11 6.68 -8.42
N ALA A 76 7.29 6.07 -8.48
CA ALA A 76 7.61 5.10 -9.54
C ALA A 76 6.71 3.86 -9.44
N ILE A 77 6.57 3.28 -8.25
CA ILE A 77 5.73 2.09 -8.04
C ILE A 77 4.26 2.41 -8.33
N HIS A 78 3.74 3.54 -7.85
CA HIS A 78 2.37 3.96 -8.14
C HIS A 78 2.16 4.11 -9.64
N LYS A 79 3.06 4.79 -10.33
CA LYS A 79 2.96 4.96 -11.78
C LYS A 79 2.85 3.62 -12.53
N ASP A 80 3.58 2.60 -12.08
CA ASP A 80 3.61 1.30 -12.75
C ASP A 80 2.43 0.39 -12.35
N LEU A 81 1.93 0.51 -11.11
CA LEU A 81 0.83 -0.32 -10.59
C LEU A 81 -0.55 0.26 -10.86
N VAL A 82 -0.66 1.56 -11.10
CA VAL A 82 -1.92 2.21 -11.44
C VAL A 82 -2.34 1.76 -12.84
N PRO A 83 -3.46 1.03 -12.98
CA PRO A 83 -3.88 0.54 -14.28
C PRO A 83 -4.08 1.73 -15.21
N ALA A 84 -3.33 1.78 -16.31
CA ALA A 84 -3.66 2.64 -17.43
C ALA A 84 -4.94 2.10 -18.07
N THR A 85 -6.09 2.39 -17.47
CA THR A 85 -7.42 2.01 -17.97
C THR A 85 -7.47 0.57 -18.47
N SER A 86 -7.26 -0.40 -17.58
CA SER A 86 -7.59 -1.79 -17.94
C SER A 86 -9.11 -1.90 -18.03
N SER A 87 -9.64 -1.70 -19.24
CA SER A 87 -11.00 -2.09 -19.67
C SER A 87 -11.18 -3.62 -19.66
N ALA A 88 -10.52 -4.32 -18.75
CA ALA A 88 -10.82 -5.70 -18.47
C ALA A 88 -12.07 -5.68 -17.58
N SER A 89 -13.18 -6.10 -18.16
CA SER A 89 -14.37 -6.50 -17.43
C SER A 89 -14.00 -7.62 -16.46
N VAL A 90 -13.44 -7.27 -15.30
CA VAL A 90 -13.37 -8.19 -14.18
C VAL A 90 -14.82 -8.39 -13.79
N GLN A 91 -15.36 -9.54 -14.15
CA GLN A 91 -16.59 -10.05 -13.57
C GLN A 91 -16.31 -10.17 -12.07
N ARG A 92 -16.59 -9.09 -11.34
CA ARG A 92 -16.39 -9.01 -9.90
C ARG A 92 -17.24 -10.12 -9.32
N TYR A 93 -16.61 -11.02 -8.58
CA TYR A 93 -17.34 -11.92 -7.70
C TYR A 93 -18.23 -11.04 -6.81
N VAL A 94 -19.54 -11.19 -6.96
CA VAL A 94 -20.52 -10.59 -6.07
C VAL A 94 -20.82 -11.66 -5.03
N PRO A 95 -20.36 -11.52 -3.77
CA PRO A 95 -20.76 -12.43 -2.71
C PRO A 95 -22.29 -12.46 -2.65
N THR A 96 -22.86 -13.64 -2.49
CA THR A 96 -24.31 -13.76 -2.31
C THR A 96 -24.73 -13.06 -1.01
N ASP A 97 -25.83 -12.30 -1.05
CA ASP A 97 -26.45 -11.76 0.17
C ASP A 97 -27.06 -12.86 1.04
N THR A 98 -27.07 -14.11 0.55
CA THR A 98 -27.57 -15.30 1.23
C THR A 98 -26.52 -16.40 1.25
N PRO A 99 -25.48 -16.30 2.11
CA PRO A 99 -24.50 -17.36 2.24
C PRO A 99 -25.20 -18.65 2.72
N LYS A 100 -24.94 -19.75 2.02
CA LYS A 100 -25.35 -21.09 2.45
C LYS A 100 -24.10 -21.91 2.70
N GLU A 101 -24.13 -22.70 3.76
CA GLU A 101 -23.05 -23.62 4.09
C GLU A 101 -22.84 -24.61 2.95
N ALA A 102 -21.60 -24.77 2.51
CA ALA A 102 -21.24 -25.74 1.47
C ALA A 102 -21.04 -27.09 2.14
N PHE A 103 -21.96 -28.04 1.90
CA PHE A 103 -21.77 -29.42 2.31
C PHE A 103 -20.87 -30.11 1.27
N PRO A 104 -19.68 -30.59 1.65
CA PRO A 104 -18.87 -31.41 0.75
C PRO A 104 -19.63 -32.69 0.41
N ALA A 105 -19.47 -33.18 -0.82
CA ALA A 105 -20.09 -34.44 -1.23
C ALA A 105 -19.61 -35.59 -0.32
N VAL A 106 -20.55 -36.38 0.20
CA VAL A 106 -20.22 -37.60 0.94
C VAL A 106 -19.67 -38.62 -0.07
N PRO A 107 -18.47 -39.18 0.13
CA PRO A 107 -17.95 -40.24 -0.73
C PRO A 107 -18.91 -41.43 -0.74
N ALA A 108 -19.06 -42.07 -1.91
CA ALA A 108 -19.87 -43.29 -2.01
C ALA A 108 -19.28 -44.36 -1.07
N THR A 109 -20.11 -44.95 -0.22
CA THR A 109 -19.76 -46.14 0.54
C THR A 109 -19.49 -47.27 -0.44
N GLY A 110 -18.23 -47.73 -0.51
CA GLY A 110 -17.86 -48.98 -1.18
C GLY A 110 -18.35 -50.20 -0.42
#